data_AF-A0A167LE87-F1
#
_entry.id   AF-A0A167LE87-F1
#
_cell.length_a   1.000
_cell.length_b   1.000
_cell.length_c   1.000
_cell.angle_alpha   90.00
_cell.angle_beta   90.00
_cell.angle_gamma   90.00
#
_symmetry.space_group_name_H-M   'P 1'
#
loop_
_entity.id
_entity.type
_entity.pdbx_description
1 polymer ?
#
loop_
_entity_poly.entity_id
_entity_poly.type
_entity_poly.pdbx_seq_one_letter_code
_entity_poly.pdbx_strand_id
1 'polypeptide(L)'
;LILGEYMIVITGRARIGSLCGSDIYRATTFQILHVPHTMPALTKQQMETEQMFINLLEDHLKQNSFYFSYKYHLTLTIQQQAALGQNSRSQWEEADTRFFSNRFLMEKLINATQHKTNPQDSYLCAVVVAIVSSVIQRRQVVFGLISRRSLERDGTRYFSRGLDIKGHASNFVETEQILLCDLPQSLSTTEHPLQFSFVQTRGSMPARWGQIPNTRYTPQLWLNNDLSNLDVLDISRTHFDQQIEHYGSQVLVNLVNKKGYELPVGELYRSIVEKLANPRLFYVHFDFHHECRKMRWNRVQLLLDMLEPELRKQSYCFYDATTPVLKKRQTSVVRTNCMDCLDRTNVVQSALAHWVLDLQLREANVLQSTEVVENDEAFISIFKNVWADNADVLSIAYSGTGALKTDYTRQVDLMLLTGKRSYAGALSDLSNSILRYIKNNYMDGSRQDAIDLYLGNYRVGKGQLDINTSGKSWQIRVIPPAFFLSFATFVFALFFPSHLAIESSLLYLFLLSFCFAIVLVTWRFIQLHGSEFVNWPKL
;
A
#
# COMPACT_ATOMS: atom_id res chain seq x y z
N LEU A 1 18.27 -20.35 0.29
CA LEU A 1 18.32 -20.43 1.76
C LEU A 1 19.52 -21.30 2.16
N ILE A 2 19.68 -21.67 3.42
CA ILE A 2 20.88 -22.36 3.96
C ILE A 2 21.01 -23.77 3.35
N LEU A 3 19.91 -24.52 3.21
CA LEU A 3 19.90 -25.87 2.58
C LEU A 3 20.07 -25.82 1.06
N GLY A 4 20.16 -24.63 0.48
CA GLY A 4 20.28 -24.42 -0.95
C GLY A 4 19.04 -23.78 -1.56
N GLU A 5 18.63 -24.30 -2.70
CA GLU A 5 17.66 -23.66 -3.56
C GLU A 5 16.24 -24.13 -3.25
N TYR A 6 15.30 -23.20 -3.35
CA TYR A 6 13.89 -23.45 -3.15
C TYR A 6 13.10 -22.93 -4.34
N MET A 7 12.09 -23.68 -4.74
CA MET A 7 11.15 -23.32 -5.79
C MET A 7 9.81 -22.96 -5.17
N ILE A 8 9.35 -21.74 -5.41
CA ILE A 8 8.02 -21.29 -4.98
C ILE A 8 7.05 -21.54 -6.13
N VAL A 9 6.05 -22.38 -5.90
CA VAL A 9 5.07 -22.80 -6.89
C VAL A 9 3.69 -22.31 -6.50
N ILE A 10 2.93 -21.84 -7.48
CA ILE A 10 1.52 -21.53 -7.31
C ILE A 10 0.71 -22.76 -7.64
N THR A 11 0.02 -23.30 -6.64
CA THR A 11 -0.78 -24.52 -6.75
C THR A 11 -2.26 -24.26 -6.99
N GLY A 12 -2.69 -23.01 -6.80
CA GLY A 12 -4.08 -22.61 -6.94
C GLY A 12 -4.20 -21.17 -7.43
N ARG A 13 -5.20 -20.94 -8.30
CA ARG A 13 -5.52 -19.63 -8.85
C ARG A 13 -7.03 -19.46 -8.96
N ALA A 14 -7.51 -18.23 -8.78
CA ALA A 14 -8.89 -17.83 -9.00
C ALA A 14 -8.96 -16.80 -10.13
N ARG A 15 -9.90 -16.98 -11.09
CA ARG A 15 -10.13 -15.99 -12.15
C ARG A 15 -10.87 -14.79 -11.55
N ILE A 16 -10.33 -13.58 -11.76
CA ILE A 16 -10.91 -12.32 -11.26
C ILE A 16 -11.77 -11.66 -12.33
N GLY A 17 -11.30 -11.67 -13.58
CA GLY A 17 -12.00 -11.06 -14.71
C GLY A 17 -11.18 -11.17 -16.00
N SER A 18 -11.64 -10.50 -17.04
CA SER A 18 -10.95 -10.38 -18.33
C SER A 18 -10.76 -8.91 -18.66
N LEU A 19 -9.55 -8.54 -19.09
CA LEU A 19 -9.22 -7.22 -19.65
C LEU A 19 -8.66 -7.41 -21.05
N CYS A 20 -9.19 -6.67 -22.02
CA CYS A 20 -8.73 -6.70 -23.42
C CYS A 20 -8.62 -8.13 -23.99
N GLY A 21 -9.62 -8.99 -23.72
CA GLY A 21 -9.66 -10.38 -24.18
C GLY A 21 -8.73 -11.35 -23.41
N SER A 22 -8.04 -10.88 -22.37
CA SER A 22 -7.08 -11.66 -21.58
C SER A 22 -7.57 -11.86 -20.14
N ASP A 23 -7.58 -13.11 -19.70
CA ASP A 23 -7.94 -13.45 -18.33
C ASP A 23 -6.89 -13.02 -17.31
N ILE A 24 -7.36 -12.52 -16.18
CA ILE A 24 -6.54 -12.15 -15.03
C ILE A 24 -6.88 -13.06 -13.85
N TYR A 25 -5.84 -13.58 -13.22
CA TYR A 25 -5.91 -14.56 -12.15
C TYR A 25 -5.27 -14.01 -10.88
N ARG A 26 -5.87 -14.33 -9.72
CA ARG A 26 -5.28 -14.15 -8.40
C ARG A 26 -4.71 -15.49 -7.93
N ALA A 27 -3.46 -15.51 -7.49
CA ALA A 27 -2.86 -16.68 -6.86
C ALA A 27 -3.49 -16.90 -5.47
N THR A 28 -3.93 -18.13 -5.17
CA THR A 28 -4.64 -18.44 -3.93
C THR A 28 -3.83 -19.33 -2.99
N THR A 29 -3.05 -20.27 -3.53
CA THR A 29 -2.26 -21.20 -2.74
C THR A 29 -0.86 -21.32 -3.30
N PHE A 30 0.12 -21.41 -2.39
CA PHE A 30 1.54 -21.49 -2.68
C PHE A 30 2.14 -22.72 -2.01
N GLN A 31 3.18 -23.28 -2.61
CA GLN A 31 4.03 -24.30 -2.01
C GLN A 31 5.49 -23.92 -2.18
N ILE A 32 6.29 -24.12 -1.14
CA ILE A 32 7.73 -23.89 -1.16
C ILE A 32 8.41 -25.25 -1.17
N LEU A 33 9.05 -25.60 -2.29
CA LEU A 33 9.67 -26.91 -2.51
C LEU A 33 11.19 -26.77 -2.47
N HIS A 34 11.86 -27.59 -1.68
CA HIS A 34 13.32 -27.66 -1.69
C HIS A 34 13.81 -28.35 -2.97
N VAL A 35 14.85 -27.82 -3.59
CA VAL A 35 15.51 -28.41 -4.76
C VAL A 35 16.78 -29.13 -4.27
N PRO A 36 16.78 -30.47 -4.20
CA PRO A 36 17.87 -31.22 -3.60
C PRO A 36 19.09 -31.25 -4.53
N HIS A 37 20.21 -30.68 -4.09
CA HIS A 37 21.49 -30.77 -4.83
C HIS A 37 22.59 -31.49 -4.06
N THR A 38 22.49 -31.61 -2.73
CA THR A 38 23.25 -32.46 -1.80
C THR A 38 22.85 -31.96 -0.41
N MET A 39 22.66 -32.83 0.58
CA MET A 39 22.30 -32.41 1.94
C MET A 39 23.58 -32.18 2.75
N PRO A 40 24.06 -30.93 2.93
CA PRO A 40 25.09 -30.69 3.94
C PRO A 40 24.51 -31.05 5.31
N ALA A 41 25.32 -31.67 6.18
CA ALA A 41 24.95 -31.87 7.57
C ALA A 41 24.84 -30.49 8.24
N LEU A 42 23.62 -29.95 8.36
CA LEU A 42 23.39 -28.70 9.05
C LEU A 42 23.53 -28.89 10.56
N THR A 43 24.07 -27.87 11.22
CA THR A 43 23.96 -27.75 12.67
C THR A 43 22.50 -27.52 13.07
N LYS A 44 22.14 -27.86 14.32
CA LYS A 44 20.79 -27.63 14.85
C LYS A 44 20.35 -26.17 14.71
N GLN A 45 21.27 -25.22 14.95
CA GLN A 45 21.01 -23.78 14.80
C GLN A 45 20.69 -23.38 13.35
N GLN A 46 21.39 -23.96 12.38
CA GLN A 46 21.12 -23.73 10.96
C GLN A 46 19.77 -24.31 10.55
N MET A 47 19.38 -25.47 11.08
CA MET A 47 18.04 -26.03 10.82
C MET A 47 16.92 -25.15 11.39
N GLU A 48 17.09 -24.66 12.62
CA GLU A 48 16.14 -23.72 13.25
C GLU A 48 16.01 -22.42 12.44
N THR A 49 17.14 -21.90 11.96
CA THR A 49 17.16 -20.68 11.13
C THR A 49 16.53 -20.92 9.76
N GLU A 50 16.79 -22.08 9.15
CA GLU A 50 16.20 -22.44 7.86
C GLU A 50 14.67 -22.50 7.97
N GLN A 51 14.16 -23.15 9.01
CA GLN A 51 12.72 -23.20 9.28
C GLN A 51 12.15 -21.80 9.53
N MET A 52 12.89 -20.93 10.21
CA MET A 52 12.51 -19.52 10.40
C MET A 52 12.36 -18.81 9.05
N PHE A 53 13.33 -18.96 8.12
CA PHE A 53 13.24 -18.35 6.79
C PHE A 53 12.06 -18.88 5.98
N ILE A 54 11.79 -20.18 6.03
CA ILE A 54 10.62 -20.78 5.36
C ILE A 54 9.33 -20.18 5.93
N ASN A 55 9.20 -20.09 7.25
CA ASN A 55 8.02 -19.51 7.90
C ASN A 55 7.82 -18.03 7.50
N LEU A 56 8.91 -17.24 7.45
CA LEU A 56 8.85 -15.84 6.98
C LEU A 56 8.30 -15.75 5.55
N LEU A 57 8.82 -16.58 4.63
CA LEU A 57 8.35 -16.61 3.24
C LEU A 57 6.88 -17.06 3.16
N GLU A 58 6.48 -18.09 3.90
CA GLU A 58 5.09 -18.53 3.94
C GLU A 58 4.15 -17.43 4.44
N ASP A 59 4.52 -16.74 5.51
CA ASP A 59 3.72 -15.65 6.07
C ASP A 59 3.61 -14.49 5.08
N HIS A 60 4.71 -14.14 4.40
CA HIS A 60 4.68 -13.12 3.34
C HIS A 60 3.74 -13.49 2.18
N LEU A 61 3.79 -14.74 1.73
CA LEU A 61 2.94 -15.25 0.64
C LEU A 61 1.46 -15.31 1.05
N LYS A 62 1.15 -15.65 2.30
CA LYS A 62 -0.22 -15.72 2.83
C LYS A 62 -0.84 -14.34 3.07
N GLN A 63 -0.03 -13.36 3.49
CA GLN A 63 -0.52 -12.01 3.82
C GLN A 63 -0.77 -11.13 2.59
N ASN A 64 -0.02 -11.35 1.51
CA ASN A 64 -0.11 -10.53 0.30
C ASN A 64 -0.96 -11.20 -0.77
N SER A 65 -1.55 -10.38 -1.66
CA SER A 65 -2.32 -10.87 -2.80
C SER A 65 -1.51 -10.68 -4.09
N PHE A 66 -1.32 -11.76 -4.85
CA PHE A 66 -0.56 -11.78 -6.10
C PHE A 66 -1.47 -12.03 -7.29
N TYR A 67 -1.27 -11.30 -8.39
CA TYR A 67 -2.15 -11.34 -9.55
C TYR A 67 -1.36 -11.36 -10.85
N PHE A 68 -1.76 -12.21 -11.78
CA PHE A 68 -1.04 -12.44 -13.03
C PHE A 68 -1.99 -12.69 -14.19
N SER A 69 -1.49 -12.46 -15.40
CA SER A 69 -2.12 -12.89 -16.65
C SER A 69 -1.06 -13.57 -17.51
N TYR A 70 -1.49 -14.48 -18.38
CA TYR A 70 -0.60 -15.15 -19.34
C TYR A 70 -0.35 -14.30 -20.59
N LYS A 71 -1.28 -13.39 -20.91
CA LYS A 71 -1.28 -12.62 -22.15
C LYS A 71 -1.24 -11.11 -21.93
N TYR A 72 -1.73 -10.63 -20.79
CA TYR A 72 -1.81 -9.20 -20.48
C TYR A 72 -0.66 -8.76 -19.56
N HIS A 73 -0.01 -7.65 -19.90
CA HIS A 73 1.09 -7.09 -19.12
C HIS A 73 0.60 -6.26 -17.94
N LEU A 74 0.34 -6.92 -16.81
CA LEU A 74 -0.14 -6.23 -15.60
C LEU A 74 0.85 -5.21 -15.03
N THR A 75 2.15 -5.32 -15.32
CA THR A 75 3.19 -4.37 -14.88
C THR A 75 3.12 -3.02 -15.60
N LEU A 76 2.46 -2.96 -16.75
CA LEU A 76 2.44 -1.79 -17.62
C LEU A 76 1.05 -1.20 -17.71
N THR A 77 0.97 0.12 -17.84
CA THR A 77 -0.27 0.83 -18.16
C THR A 77 -0.71 0.56 -19.60
N ILE A 78 -1.99 0.74 -19.92
CA ILE A 78 -2.50 0.66 -21.31
C ILE A 78 -1.71 1.62 -22.21
N GLN A 79 -1.39 2.82 -21.73
CA GLN A 79 -0.61 3.80 -22.48
C GLN A 79 0.80 3.30 -22.84
N GLN A 80 1.48 2.62 -21.91
CA GLN A 80 2.81 2.05 -22.15
C GLN A 80 2.74 0.84 -23.08
N GLN A 81 1.75 -0.04 -22.89
CA GLN A 81 1.52 -1.19 -23.77
C GLN A 81 1.24 -0.75 -25.22
N ALA A 82 0.44 0.30 -25.41
CA ALA A 82 0.18 0.87 -26.73
C ALA A 82 1.45 1.46 -27.38
N ALA A 83 2.44 1.88 -26.59
CA ALA A 83 3.69 2.44 -27.10
C ALA A 83 4.74 1.37 -27.45
N LEU A 84 4.67 0.17 -26.86
CA LEU A 84 5.63 -0.92 -27.11
C LEU A 84 5.50 -1.55 -28.50
N GLY A 85 4.34 -1.43 -29.14
CA GLY A 85 4.06 -2.02 -30.45
C GLY A 85 4.06 -3.56 -30.43
N GLN A 86 3.94 -4.20 -31.60
CA GLN A 86 4.11 -5.66 -31.73
C GLN A 86 5.60 -6.01 -31.82
N ASN A 87 6.35 -5.80 -30.74
CA ASN A 87 7.73 -6.27 -30.67
C ASN A 87 7.80 -7.72 -30.18
N SER A 88 8.71 -8.49 -30.76
CA SER A 88 8.90 -9.92 -30.47
C SER A 88 9.77 -10.20 -29.23
N ARG A 89 9.80 -9.28 -28.25
CA ARG A 89 10.60 -9.45 -27.03
C ARG A 89 9.87 -10.32 -26.02
N SER A 90 10.63 -10.98 -25.15
CA SER A 90 10.03 -11.78 -24.09
C SER A 90 9.27 -10.89 -23.10
N GLN A 91 8.16 -11.38 -22.55
CA GLN A 91 7.29 -10.56 -21.70
C GLN A 91 7.98 -9.96 -20.46
N TRP A 92 9.02 -10.63 -19.95
CA TRP A 92 9.80 -10.21 -18.79
C TRP A 92 10.79 -9.06 -19.11
N GLU A 93 11.21 -8.92 -20.36
CA GLU A 93 12.11 -7.84 -20.80
C GLU A 93 11.37 -6.51 -20.89
N GLU A 94 10.10 -6.57 -21.30
CA GLU A 94 9.23 -5.40 -21.43
C GLU A 94 8.56 -5.00 -20.12
N ALA A 95 8.56 -5.89 -19.12
CA ALA A 95 7.91 -5.63 -17.85
C ALA A 95 8.58 -4.49 -17.08
N ASP A 96 7.76 -3.60 -16.51
CA ASP A 96 8.25 -2.58 -15.59
C ASP A 96 8.84 -3.23 -14.33
N THR A 97 10.16 -3.08 -14.17
CA THR A 97 10.92 -3.70 -13.08
C THR A 97 10.46 -3.24 -11.69
N ARG A 98 9.87 -2.05 -11.59
CA ARG A 98 9.36 -1.49 -10.33
C ARG A 98 8.22 -2.32 -9.78
N PHE A 99 7.41 -2.92 -10.65
CA PHE A 99 6.20 -3.67 -10.30
C PHE A 99 6.36 -5.19 -10.46
N PHE A 100 7.54 -5.67 -10.85
CA PHE A 100 7.79 -7.08 -11.12
C PHE A 100 8.22 -7.86 -9.85
N SER A 101 7.25 -8.26 -9.02
CA SER A 101 7.47 -8.75 -7.64
C SER A 101 8.40 -9.93 -7.47
N ASN A 102 8.30 -10.91 -8.36
CA ASN A 102 9.05 -12.15 -8.34
C ASN A 102 10.28 -12.09 -9.25
N ARG A 103 10.70 -10.89 -9.69
CA ARG A 103 11.90 -10.72 -10.52
C ARG A 103 13.13 -11.38 -9.91
N PHE A 104 13.37 -11.15 -8.61
CA PHE A 104 14.48 -11.78 -7.89
C PHE A 104 14.36 -13.31 -7.88
N LEU A 105 13.17 -13.83 -7.59
CA LEU A 105 12.91 -15.28 -7.58
C LEU A 105 13.12 -15.91 -8.98
N MET A 106 12.90 -15.14 -10.04
CA MET A 106 13.04 -15.57 -11.42
C MET A 106 14.44 -15.35 -12.00
N GLU A 107 15.36 -14.68 -11.29
CA GLU A 107 16.67 -14.26 -11.82
C GLU A 107 17.43 -15.43 -12.48
N LYS A 108 17.41 -16.62 -11.86
CA LYS A 108 18.07 -17.81 -12.41
C LYS A 108 17.38 -18.37 -13.65
N LEU A 109 16.05 -18.34 -13.69
CA LEU A 109 15.29 -18.80 -14.86
C LEU A 109 15.51 -17.85 -16.03
N ILE A 110 15.47 -16.54 -15.78
CA ILE A 110 15.75 -15.49 -16.77
C ILE A 110 17.17 -15.66 -17.34
N ASN A 111 18.17 -15.85 -16.49
CA ASN A 111 19.56 -16.05 -16.95
C ASN A 111 19.71 -17.36 -17.76
N ALA A 112 18.94 -18.40 -17.43
CA ALA A 112 18.95 -19.65 -18.20
C ALA A 112 18.24 -19.54 -19.56
N THR A 113 17.26 -18.63 -19.71
CA THR A 113 16.50 -18.44 -20.95
C THR A 113 17.11 -17.41 -21.92
N GLN A 114 17.99 -16.52 -21.44
CA GLN A 114 18.70 -15.51 -22.27
C GLN A 114 19.40 -16.07 -23.53
N HIS A 115 19.76 -17.36 -23.54
CA HIS A 115 20.45 -18.01 -24.65
C HIS A 115 19.55 -18.91 -25.53
N LYS A 116 18.24 -19.03 -25.24
CA LYS A 116 17.31 -19.86 -26.03
C LYS A 116 16.31 -18.97 -26.75
N THR A 117 16.33 -19.02 -28.08
CA THR A 117 15.51 -18.21 -29.02
C THR A 117 14.02 -18.55 -29.04
N ASN A 118 13.51 -19.33 -28.09
CA ASN A 118 12.09 -19.61 -27.95
C ASN A 118 11.82 -20.09 -26.52
N PRO A 119 11.06 -19.32 -25.75
CA PRO A 119 10.05 -19.98 -24.95
C PRO A 119 8.72 -19.20 -24.94
N GLN A 120 7.61 -19.94 -24.89
CA GLN A 120 6.33 -19.39 -24.43
C GLN A 120 6.50 -19.00 -22.95
N ASP A 121 7.03 -17.81 -22.71
CA ASP A 121 7.31 -17.26 -21.39
C ASP A 121 6.00 -16.71 -20.79
N SER A 122 5.47 -17.33 -19.73
CA SER A 122 4.32 -16.78 -18.99
C SER A 122 4.63 -16.79 -17.51
N TYR A 123 4.88 -15.63 -16.91
CA TYR A 123 5.30 -15.55 -15.51
C TYR A 123 4.77 -14.32 -14.77
N LEU A 124 4.71 -14.45 -13.44
CA LEU A 124 3.84 -13.72 -12.51
C LEU A 124 4.17 -12.25 -12.25
N CYS A 125 3.19 -11.55 -11.65
CA CYS A 125 3.31 -10.20 -11.12
C CYS A 125 2.61 -10.09 -9.75
N ALA A 126 3.00 -9.16 -8.87
CA ALA A 126 2.21 -8.80 -7.68
C ALA A 126 1.52 -7.48 -7.95
N VAL A 127 0.31 -7.57 -8.47
CA VAL A 127 -0.54 -6.41 -8.73
C VAL A 127 -1.79 -6.57 -7.91
N VAL A 128 -2.43 -5.50 -7.44
CA VAL A 128 -3.81 -5.59 -6.94
C VAL A 128 -4.72 -5.31 -8.12
N VAL A 129 -5.58 -6.27 -8.48
CA VAL A 129 -6.51 -6.11 -9.62
C VAL A 129 -7.94 -6.34 -9.15
N ALA A 130 -8.82 -5.39 -9.47
CA ALA A 130 -10.26 -5.54 -9.41
C ALA A 130 -10.84 -5.27 -10.80
N ILE A 131 -11.67 -6.18 -11.31
CA ILE A 131 -12.32 -6.04 -12.61
C ILE A 131 -13.80 -6.37 -12.42
N VAL A 132 -14.67 -5.46 -12.85
CA VAL A 132 -16.12 -5.61 -12.76
C VAL A 132 -16.76 -5.20 -14.07
N SER A 133 -17.60 -6.07 -14.62
CA SER A 133 -18.48 -5.74 -15.74
C SER A 133 -19.79 -5.19 -15.20
N SER A 134 -20.30 -4.11 -15.79
CA SER A 134 -21.57 -3.49 -15.45
C SER A 134 -22.27 -2.98 -16.71
N VAL A 135 -23.53 -2.59 -16.57
CA VAL A 135 -24.31 -1.97 -17.64
C VAL A 135 -24.65 -0.55 -17.22
N ILE A 136 -24.19 0.43 -18.00
CA ILE A 136 -24.53 1.84 -17.80
C ILE A 136 -25.40 2.26 -18.98
N GLN A 137 -26.61 2.77 -18.71
CA GLN A 137 -27.55 3.24 -19.74
C GLN A 137 -27.74 2.26 -20.91
N ARG A 138 -27.90 0.96 -20.59
CA ARG A 138 -28.07 -0.15 -21.56
C ARG A 138 -26.86 -0.46 -22.43
N ARG A 139 -25.68 0.10 -22.13
CA ARG A 139 -24.41 -0.28 -22.75
C ARG A 139 -23.56 -1.09 -21.78
N GLN A 140 -22.94 -2.14 -22.29
CA GLN A 140 -21.99 -2.94 -21.53
C GLN A 140 -20.70 -2.14 -21.34
N VAL A 141 -20.23 -2.10 -20.11
CA VAL A 141 -19.03 -1.39 -19.69
C VAL A 141 -18.23 -2.31 -18.77
N VAL A 142 -16.93 -2.40 -19.01
CA VAL A 142 -16.03 -3.07 -18.07
C VAL A 142 -15.21 -2.03 -17.34
N PHE A 143 -15.36 -1.99 -16.03
CA PHE A 143 -14.59 -1.14 -15.14
C PHE A 143 -13.49 -1.97 -14.48
N GLY A 144 -12.25 -1.54 -14.66
CA GLY A 144 -11.08 -2.14 -14.02
C GLY A 144 -10.39 -1.13 -13.11
N LEU A 145 -9.89 -1.59 -11.97
CA LEU A 145 -8.98 -0.84 -11.12
C LEU A 145 -7.76 -1.70 -10.84
N ILE A 146 -6.59 -1.21 -11.24
CA ILE A 146 -5.32 -1.88 -11.06
C ILE A 146 -4.42 -1.01 -10.18
N SER A 147 -4.02 -1.50 -9.01
CA SER A 147 -3.01 -0.85 -8.17
C SER A 147 -1.74 -1.67 -8.11
N ARG A 148 -0.67 -1.16 -8.72
CA ARG A 148 0.67 -1.74 -8.74
C ARG A 148 1.52 -1.11 -7.64
N ARG A 149 2.10 -1.93 -6.75
CA ARG A 149 3.00 -1.46 -5.68
C ARG A 149 4.44 -1.61 -6.12
N SER A 150 5.23 -0.54 -6.00
CA SER A 150 6.67 -0.59 -6.30
C SER A 150 7.43 -1.37 -5.25
N LEU A 151 8.47 -2.07 -5.70
CA LEU A 151 9.33 -2.94 -4.92
C LEU A 151 10.64 -2.26 -4.52
N GLU A 152 10.97 -1.12 -5.15
CA GLU A 152 12.25 -0.43 -4.99
C GLU A 152 12.52 0.00 -3.53
N ARG A 153 11.45 0.33 -2.80
CA ARG A 153 11.49 0.67 -1.37
C ARG A 153 10.24 0.16 -0.66
N ASP A 154 9.94 -1.13 -0.82
CA ASP A 154 8.86 -1.75 -0.08
C ASP A 154 9.21 -1.89 1.40
N GLY A 155 8.20 -1.85 2.26
CA GLY A 155 8.39 -2.12 3.67
C GLY A 155 7.23 -1.67 4.54
N THR A 156 7.30 -2.10 5.79
CA THR A 156 6.24 -1.93 6.79
C THR A 156 6.15 -0.49 7.30
N ARG A 157 5.06 -0.16 7.99
CA ARG A 157 4.63 1.23 8.26
C ARG A 157 5.67 2.13 8.90
N TYR A 158 6.40 1.65 9.89
CA TYR A 158 7.40 2.47 10.57
C TYR A 158 8.83 2.23 10.10
N PHE A 159 9.12 1.06 9.53
CA PHE A 159 10.47 0.70 9.07
C PHE A 159 10.78 1.20 7.64
N SER A 160 9.76 1.53 6.85
CA SER A 160 9.93 2.12 5.52
C SER A 160 9.09 3.40 5.40
N ARG A 161 9.78 4.56 5.39
CA ARG A 161 9.22 5.90 5.16
C ARG A 161 10.22 6.79 4.41
N GLY A 162 9.67 7.81 3.74
CA GLY A 162 10.44 8.78 2.97
C GLY A 162 11.19 8.16 1.78
N LEU A 163 12.18 8.91 1.29
CA LEU A 163 13.08 8.51 0.22
C LEU A 163 14.28 7.69 0.73
N ASP A 164 14.77 6.75 -0.08
CA ASP A 164 16.10 6.15 0.10
C ASP A 164 17.21 7.08 -0.44
N ILE A 165 18.45 6.59 -0.48
CA ILE A 165 19.59 7.31 -1.08
C ILE A 165 19.52 7.40 -2.62
N LYS A 166 18.71 6.56 -3.28
CA LYS A 166 18.57 6.51 -4.74
C LYS A 166 17.38 7.34 -5.24
N GLY A 167 16.58 7.91 -4.34
CA GLY A 167 15.38 8.67 -4.68
C GLY A 167 14.11 7.83 -4.81
N HIS A 168 14.11 6.56 -4.40
CA HIS A 168 12.89 5.74 -4.40
C HIS A 168 12.03 6.07 -3.19
N ALA A 169 10.75 6.33 -3.44
CA ALA A 169 9.78 6.61 -2.38
C ALA A 169 9.22 5.32 -1.80
N SER A 170 9.19 5.26 -0.46
CA SER A 170 8.57 4.16 0.24
C SER A 170 7.07 4.04 -0.09
N ASN A 171 6.57 2.81 -0.20
CA ASN A 171 5.16 2.50 -0.46
C ASN A 171 4.58 3.24 -1.68
N PHE A 172 5.40 3.39 -2.71
CA PHE A 172 4.94 3.94 -3.98
C PHE A 172 3.95 2.98 -4.64
N VAL A 173 2.78 3.49 -5.01
CA VAL A 173 1.72 2.73 -5.68
C VAL A 173 1.23 3.54 -6.87
N GLU A 174 1.17 2.89 -8.01
CA GLU A 174 0.50 3.37 -9.21
C GLU A 174 -0.89 2.75 -9.28
N THR A 175 -1.92 3.58 -9.35
CA THR A 175 -3.31 3.15 -9.48
C THR A 175 -3.83 3.58 -10.85
N GLU A 176 -4.15 2.61 -11.69
CA GLU A 176 -4.75 2.77 -13.01
C GLU A 176 -6.23 2.39 -12.98
N GLN A 177 -7.09 3.36 -13.30
CA GLN A 177 -8.49 3.12 -13.62
C GLN A 177 -8.61 2.81 -15.12
N ILE A 178 -9.22 1.67 -15.44
CA ILE A 178 -9.46 1.21 -16.80
C ILE A 178 -10.96 1.21 -17.05
N LEU A 179 -11.36 1.73 -18.20
CA LEU A 179 -12.72 1.66 -18.70
C LEU A 179 -12.70 1.09 -20.10
N LEU A 180 -13.36 -0.05 -20.30
CA LEU A 180 -13.55 -0.64 -21.61
C LEU A 180 -15.02 -0.49 -22.02
N CYS A 181 -15.24 0.04 -23.22
CA CYS A 181 -16.58 0.27 -23.75
C CYS A 181 -16.72 -0.32 -25.16
N ASP A 182 -17.94 -0.74 -25.48
CA ASP A 182 -18.33 -1.11 -26.84
C ASP A 182 -18.57 0.12 -27.72
N LEU A 183 -18.44 -0.08 -29.05
CA LEU A 183 -18.80 0.95 -30.01
C LEU A 183 -20.32 1.21 -29.98
N PRO A 184 -20.77 2.46 -30.22
CA PRO A 184 -22.18 2.86 -30.16
C PRO A 184 -23.16 2.05 -31.03
N GLN A 185 -22.67 1.31 -32.03
CA GLN A 185 -23.47 0.56 -33.01
C GLN A 185 -23.16 -0.96 -33.02
N SER A 186 -22.25 -1.45 -32.17
CA SER A 186 -21.92 -2.89 -32.12
C SER A 186 -22.85 -3.60 -31.12
N LEU A 187 -23.66 -4.55 -31.61
CA LEU A 187 -24.58 -5.35 -30.79
C LEU A 187 -23.93 -6.60 -30.17
N SER A 188 -22.71 -6.95 -30.57
CA SER A 188 -21.94 -8.01 -29.92
C SER A 188 -20.50 -8.00 -30.41
N THR A 189 -19.56 -7.60 -29.56
CA THR A 189 -18.17 -8.00 -29.71
C THR A 189 -17.57 -8.17 -28.32
N THR A 190 -17.04 -9.35 -28.04
CA THR A 190 -16.29 -9.71 -26.81
C THR A 190 -14.97 -8.93 -26.64
N GLU A 191 -14.68 -8.03 -27.58
CA GLU A 191 -13.46 -7.25 -27.68
C GLU A 191 -13.84 -5.77 -27.59
N HIS A 192 -14.16 -5.30 -26.38
CA HIS A 192 -14.44 -3.88 -26.10
C HIS A 192 -13.34 -2.99 -26.72
N PRO A 193 -13.60 -2.31 -27.84
CA PRO A 193 -12.53 -1.72 -28.63
C PRO A 193 -12.10 -0.35 -28.10
N LEU A 194 -12.99 0.36 -27.39
CA LEU A 194 -12.67 1.66 -26.80
C LEU A 194 -12.06 1.44 -25.42
N GLN A 195 -10.78 1.74 -25.29
CA GLN A 195 -10.01 1.51 -24.07
C GLN A 195 -9.56 2.85 -23.49
N PHE A 196 -10.03 3.16 -22.30
CA PHE A 196 -9.61 4.35 -21.56
C PHE A 196 -8.80 3.93 -20.34
N SER A 197 -7.75 4.70 -20.06
CA SER A 197 -6.90 4.50 -18.88
C SER A 197 -6.62 5.85 -18.22
N PHE A 198 -6.73 5.88 -16.89
CA PHE A 198 -6.39 7.03 -16.06
C PHE A 198 -5.48 6.58 -14.91
N VAL A 199 -4.26 7.10 -14.91
CA VAL A 199 -3.23 6.71 -13.95
C VAL A 199 -3.06 7.80 -12.90
N GLN A 200 -2.99 7.39 -11.65
CA GLN A 200 -2.65 8.21 -10.49
C GLN A 200 -1.54 7.56 -9.70
N THR A 201 -0.75 8.37 -8.99
CA THR A 201 0.32 7.84 -8.13
C THR A 201 0.10 8.26 -6.69
N ARG A 202 0.61 7.45 -5.78
CA ARG A 202 0.68 7.77 -4.35
C ARG A 202 1.93 7.15 -3.77
N GLY A 203 2.37 7.67 -2.64
CA GLY A 203 3.51 7.10 -1.92
C GLY A 203 3.95 8.02 -0.81
N SER A 204 4.94 7.56 -0.04
CA SER A 204 5.50 8.39 1.03
C SER A 204 5.96 9.75 0.50
N MET A 205 5.91 10.75 1.37
CA MET A 205 6.32 12.11 1.01
C MET A 205 7.78 12.08 0.53
N PRO A 206 8.09 12.69 -0.63
CA PRO A 206 9.39 12.60 -1.27
C PRO A 206 10.39 13.53 -0.58
N ALA A 207 10.71 13.17 0.66
CA ALA A 207 11.68 13.79 1.53
C ALA A 207 12.33 12.68 2.37
N ARG A 208 13.48 12.96 2.97
CA ARG A 208 14.10 12.04 3.94
C ARG A 208 13.53 12.27 5.33
N TRP A 209 12.65 11.37 5.74
CA TRP A 209 12.01 11.39 7.04
C TRP A 209 11.63 9.98 7.49
N GLY A 210 11.38 9.83 8.79
CA GLY A 210 11.01 8.56 9.38
C GLY A 210 10.23 8.74 10.67
N GLN A 211 9.63 7.65 11.13
CA GLN A 211 9.03 7.54 12.45
C GLN A 211 9.81 6.51 13.22
N ILE A 212 10.43 6.91 14.33
CA ILE A 212 11.18 5.98 15.17
C ILE A 212 10.17 5.19 16.00
N PRO A 213 9.99 3.87 15.73
CA PRO A 213 9.04 3.06 16.46
C PRO A 213 9.32 3.10 17.96
N ASN A 214 8.28 3.30 18.75
CA ASN A 214 8.32 3.19 20.20
C ASN A 214 6.96 2.71 20.72
N THR A 215 6.87 2.39 22.01
CA THR A 215 5.62 2.01 22.68
C THR A 215 4.63 3.17 22.85
N ARG A 216 4.90 4.36 22.28
CA ARG A 216 3.93 5.46 22.28
C ARG A 216 2.96 5.25 21.14
N TYR A 217 1.73 5.74 21.32
CA TYR A 217 0.71 5.69 20.29
C TYR A 217 1.12 6.48 19.03
N THR A 218 1.82 7.60 19.20
CA THR A 218 2.44 8.38 18.11
C THR A 218 3.96 8.35 18.27
N PRO A 219 4.70 7.72 17.36
CA PRO A 219 6.16 7.64 17.43
C PRO A 219 6.81 9.01 17.24
N GLN A 220 8.09 9.15 17.54
CA GLN A 220 8.80 10.42 17.29
C GLN A 220 9.15 10.57 15.81
N LEU A 221 9.02 11.79 15.27
CA LEU A 221 9.47 12.10 13.91
C LEU A 221 10.98 12.32 13.87
N TRP A 222 11.62 11.68 12.90
CA TRP A 222 12.96 12.00 12.47
C TRP A 222 12.87 12.69 11.10
N LEU A 223 13.50 13.86 10.99
CA LEU A 223 13.50 14.67 9.78
C LEU A 223 14.93 15.05 9.46
N ASN A 224 15.32 14.88 8.20
CA ASN A 224 16.56 15.48 7.73
C ASN A 224 16.26 16.90 7.21
N ASN A 225 16.36 17.89 8.11
CA ASN A 225 16.02 19.28 7.84
C ASN A 225 17.18 20.11 7.27
N ASP A 226 18.37 19.52 7.11
CA ASP A 226 19.53 20.22 6.53
C ASP A 226 19.38 20.37 5.02
N LEU A 227 18.49 21.28 4.62
CA LEU A 227 18.26 21.64 3.22
C LEU A 227 19.37 22.55 2.66
N SER A 228 20.41 22.83 3.43
CA SER A 228 21.69 23.37 2.99
C SER A 228 22.61 22.26 2.46
N ASN A 229 22.38 21.02 2.89
CA ASN A 229 23.08 19.87 2.36
C ASN A 229 22.52 19.54 0.98
N LEU A 230 23.37 19.71 -0.04
CA LEU A 230 23.03 19.44 -1.44
C LEU A 230 22.51 18.00 -1.63
N ASP A 231 23.05 17.05 -0.87
CA ASP A 231 22.68 15.64 -0.97
C ASP A 231 21.18 15.40 -0.72
N VAL A 232 20.54 16.12 0.20
CA VAL A 232 19.12 15.91 0.55
C VAL A 232 18.20 16.44 -0.56
N LEU A 233 18.55 17.59 -1.13
CA LEU A 233 17.84 18.18 -2.26
C LEU A 233 18.05 17.35 -3.53
N ASP A 234 19.26 16.85 -3.76
CA ASP A 234 19.60 16.06 -4.93
C ASP A 234 18.88 14.70 -4.94
N ILE A 235 18.73 14.05 -3.78
CA ILE A 235 17.89 12.83 -3.65
C ILE A 235 16.43 13.12 -4.04
N SER A 236 15.89 14.26 -3.57
CA SER A 236 14.51 14.65 -3.87
C SER A 236 14.35 15.06 -5.34
N ARG A 237 15.37 15.72 -5.92
CA ARG A 237 15.44 16.05 -7.35
C ARG A 237 15.42 14.77 -8.19
N THR A 238 16.28 13.81 -7.85
CA THR A 238 16.38 12.51 -8.53
C THR A 238 15.04 11.78 -8.53
N HIS A 239 14.34 11.78 -7.38
CA HIS A 239 12.98 11.23 -7.30
C HIS A 239 12.04 11.89 -8.32
N PHE A 240 11.98 13.22 -8.36
CA PHE A 240 11.08 13.92 -9.26
C PHE A 240 11.48 13.78 -10.73
N ASP A 241 12.76 13.74 -11.05
CA ASP A 241 13.22 13.53 -12.42
C ASP A 241 12.79 12.15 -12.93
N GLN A 242 12.93 11.10 -12.11
CA GLN A 242 12.39 9.76 -12.43
C GLN A 242 10.87 9.78 -12.60
N GLN A 243 10.13 10.43 -11.69
CA GLN A 243 8.67 10.54 -11.83
C GLN A 243 8.26 11.26 -13.12
N ILE A 244 9.01 12.31 -13.50
CA ILE A 244 8.72 13.06 -14.71
C ILE A 244 9.08 12.26 -15.97
N GLU A 245 10.15 11.49 -15.93
CA GLU A 245 10.51 10.58 -17.03
C GLU A 245 9.40 9.54 -17.29
N HIS A 246 8.85 8.95 -16.22
CA HIS A 246 7.83 7.91 -16.36
C HIS A 246 6.43 8.45 -16.68
N TYR A 247 6.03 9.57 -16.09
CA TYR A 247 4.63 10.02 -16.09
C TYR A 247 4.42 11.44 -16.64
N GLY A 248 5.49 12.17 -16.96
CA GLY A 248 5.42 13.57 -17.36
C GLY A 248 5.23 14.50 -16.17
N SER A 249 4.55 15.64 -16.36
CA SER A 249 4.44 16.66 -15.30
C SER A 249 3.73 16.09 -14.05
N GLN A 250 4.05 16.60 -12.86
CA GLN A 250 3.53 16.06 -11.60
C GLN A 250 2.67 17.09 -10.88
N VAL A 251 1.44 16.70 -10.57
CA VAL A 251 0.53 17.47 -9.71
C VAL A 251 0.61 16.88 -8.30
N LEU A 252 1.30 17.58 -7.41
CA LEU A 252 1.64 17.14 -6.06
C LEU A 252 0.57 17.60 -5.07
N VAL A 253 -0.28 16.68 -4.62
CA VAL A 253 -1.35 16.97 -3.65
C VAL A 253 -0.91 16.49 -2.27
N ASN A 254 -0.63 17.43 -1.37
CA ASN A 254 -0.28 17.16 0.02
C ASN A 254 -1.51 17.27 0.93
N LEU A 255 -1.88 16.16 1.59
CA LEU A 255 -3.05 16.05 2.48
C LEU A 255 -2.72 16.14 3.99
N VAL A 256 -1.47 16.49 4.30
CA VAL A 256 -0.96 16.64 5.67
C VAL A 256 -1.61 17.82 6.39
N ASN A 257 -1.89 17.65 7.67
CA ASN A 257 -2.47 18.70 8.51
C ASN A 257 -1.53 19.92 8.62
N LYS A 258 -2.09 21.13 8.53
CA LYS A 258 -1.35 22.39 8.69
C LYS A 258 -1.07 22.73 10.17
N LYS A 259 -1.45 21.86 11.10
CA LYS A 259 -1.24 22.03 12.55
C LYS A 259 -0.94 20.69 13.21
N GLY A 260 -0.18 20.75 14.29
CA GLY A 260 0.12 19.59 15.14
C GLY A 260 1.27 18.73 14.62
N TYR A 261 1.20 17.44 14.92
CA TYR A 261 2.30 16.50 14.74
C TYR A 261 2.77 16.33 13.28
N GLU A 262 1.88 16.46 12.28
CA GLU A 262 2.25 16.26 10.87
C GLU A 262 2.90 17.51 10.21
N LEU A 263 2.76 18.69 10.83
CA LEU A 263 3.20 19.97 10.27
C LEU A 263 4.68 19.98 9.83
N PRO A 264 5.65 19.49 10.64
CA PRO A 264 7.05 19.55 10.28
C PRO A 264 7.38 18.81 8.97
N VAL A 265 6.72 17.67 8.72
CA VAL A 265 6.90 16.90 7.48
C VAL A 265 6.28 17.65 6.29
N GLY A 266 5.12 18.28 6.51
CA GLY A 266 4.45 19.12 5.53
C GLY A 266 5.29 20.32 5.08
N GLU A 267 5.88 21.03 6.05
CA GLU A 267 6.78 22.17 5.81
C GLU A 267 8.07 21.75 5.11
N LEU A 268 8.68 20.64 5.55
CA LEU A 268 9.86 20.07 4.89
C LEU A 268 9.56 19.81 3.41
N TYR A 269 8.46 19.14 3.11
CA TYR A 269 8.11 18.84 1.72
C TYR A 269 7.85 20.11 0.89
N ARG A 270 7.11 21.06 1.45
CA ARG A 270 6.87 22.36 0.80
C ARG A 270 8.17 23.08 0.47
N SER A 271 9.08 23.18 1.44
CA SER A 271 10.36 23.86 1.28
C SER A 271 11.26 23.19 0.23
N ILE A 272 11.22 21.86 0.11
CA ILE A 272 11.95 21.12 -0.94
C ILE A 272 11.42 21.49 -2.32
N VAL A 273 10.09 21.47 -2.52
CA VAL A 273 9.48 21.83 -3.82
C VAL A 273 9.79 23.29 -4.19
N GLU A 274 9.66 24.21 -3.23
CA GLU A 274 9.97 25.63 -3.43
C GLU A 274 11.44 25.84 -3.82
N LYS A 275 12.39 25.11 -3.19
CA LYS A 275 13.82 25.17 -3.52
C LYS A 275 14.16 24.52 -4.87
N LEU A 276 13.46 23.45 -5.24
CA LEU A 276 13.67 22.79 -6.54
C LEU A 276 13.18 23.67 -7.70
N ALA A 277 12.16 24.50 -7.47
CA ALA A 277 11.62 25.49 -8.41
C ALA A 277 11.41 24.95 -9.85
N ASN A 278 11.02 23.68 -9.98
CA ASN A 278 10.85 23.01 -11.26
C ASN A 278 9.46 23.32 -11.84
N PRO A 279 9.35 23.89 -13.06
CA PRO A 279 8.07 24.29 -13.65
C PRO A 279 7.15 23.10 -13.98
N ARG A 280 7.68 21.86 -14.02
CA ARG A 280 6.89 20.64 -14.24
C ARG A 280 6.26 20.08 -12.97
N LEU A 281 6.50 20.70 -11.81
CA LEU A 281 5.93 20.31 -10.52
C LEU A 281 4.91 21.36 -10.07
N PHE A 282 3.65 20.95 -9.95
CA PHE A 282 2.58 21.80 -9.42
C PHE A 282 2.20 21.35 -8.02
N TYR A 283 2.39 22.20 -7.00
CA TYR A 283 2.20 21.81 -5.60
C TYR A 283 0.95 22.43 -4.98
N VAL A 284 0.13 21.57 -4.35
CA VAL A 284 -1.09 21.95 -3.64
C VAL A 284 -1.07 21.37 -2.24
N HIS A 285 -1.23 22.23 -1.23
CA HIS A 285 -1.35 21.81 0.18
C HIS A 285 -2.78 21.98 0.69
N PHE A 286 -3.48 20.86 0.78
CA PHE A 286 -4.87 20.77 1.21
C PHE A 286 -4.96 20.13 2.60
N ASP A 287 -5.40 20.89 3.61
CA ASP A 287 -5.55 20.36 4.96
C ASP A 287 -6.83 19.53 5.06
N PHE A 288 -6.69 18.22 4.88
CA PHE A 288 -7.83 17.32 4.84
C PHE A 288 -8.63 17.27 6.15
N HIS A 289 -7.99 17.33 7.31
CA HIS A 289 -8.69 17.25 8.60
C HIS A 289 -9.41 18.54 8.97
N HIS A 290 -8.82 19.69 8.63
CA HIS A 290 -9.47 20.98 8.81
C HIS A 290 -10.65 21.13 7.86
N GLU A 291 -10.44 20.84 6.58
CA GLU A 291 -11.44 21.04 5.54
C GLU A 291 -12.58 20.03 5.66
N CYS A 292 -12.28 18.73 5.81
CA CYS A 292 -13.33 17.71 5.93
C CYS A 292 -13.86 17.58 7.37
N ARG A 293 -13.61 18.55 8.26
CA ARG A 293 -14.10 18.54 9.64
C ARG A 293 -15.63 18.50 9.67
N LYS A 294 -16.19 17.64 10.52
CA LYS A 294 -17.63 17.33 10.59
C LYS A 294 -18.20 16.69 9.31
N MET A 295 -17.38 15.93 8.59
CA MET A 295 -17.84 15.07 7.48
C MET A 295 -18.41 15.86 6.28
N ARG A 296 -17.90 17.08 6.04
CA ARG A 296 -18.29 17.92 4.91
C ARG A 296 -17.44 17.61 3.68
N TRP A 297 -17.68 16.43 3.10
CA TRP A 297 -16.97 15.87 1.96
C TRP A 297 -17.20 16.64 0.64
N ASN A 298 -18.22 17.48 0.57
CA ASN A 298 -18.38 18.49 -0.48
C ASN A 298 -17.16 19.42 -0.60
N ARG A 299 -16.25 19.44 0.38
CA ARG A 299 -14.99 20.18 0.29
C ARG A 299 -13.88 19.45 -0.47
N VAL A 300 -14.02 18.15 -0.75
CA VAL A 300 -13.18 17.50 -1.76
C VAL A 300 -13.46 18.11 -3.14
N GLN A 301 -14.69 18.58 -3.39
CA GLN A 301 -15.02 19.34 -4.59
C GLN A 301 -14.16 20.61 -4.70
N LEU A 302 -13.91 21.33 -3.59
CA LEU A 302 -13.00 22.49 -3.62
C LEU A 302 -11.59 22.13 -4.08
N LEU A 303 -11.10 20.95 -3.69
CA LEU A 303 -9.83 20.44 -4.19
C LEU A 303 -9.89 20.11 -5.69
N LEU A 304 -10.98 19.48 -6.14
CA LEU A 304 -11.21 19.22 -7.57
C LEU A 304 -11.26 20.52 -8.37
N ASP A 305 -11.98 21.53 -7.90
CA ASP A 305 -12.11 22.84 -8.55
C ASP A 305 -10.73 23.54 -8.66
N MET A 306 -9.88 23.42 -7.65
CA MET A 306 -8.50 23.93 -7.70
C MET A 306 -7.61 23.16 -8.69
N LEU A 307 -7.84 21.86 -8.84
CA LEU A 307 -7.05 20.98 -9.70
C LEU A 307 -7.58 20.89 -11.13
N GLU A 308 -8.82 21.32 -11.38
CA GLU A 308 -9.50 21.18 -12.67
C GLU A 308 -8.67 21.67 -13.87
N PRO A 309 -8.02 22.86 -13.83
CA PRO A 309 -7.22 23.32 -14.96
C PRO A 309 -6.08 22.36 -15.30
N GLU A 310 -5.38 21.87 -14.28
CA GLU A 310 -4.28 20.92 -14.46
C GLU A 310 -4.79 19.53 -14.85
N LEU A 311 -5.94 19.09 -14.34
CA LEU A 311 -6.57 17.82 -14.72
C LEU A 311 -7.03 17.81 -16.18
N ARG A 312 -7.57 18.92 -16.68
CA ARG A 312 -7.94 19.05 -18.10
C ARG A 312 -6.71 19.03 -19.00
N LYS A 313 -5.62 19.66 -18.59
CA LYS A 313 -4.33 19.62 -19.29
C LYS A 313 -3.69 18.24 -19.23
N GLN A 314 -3.82 17.56 -18.09
CA GLN A 314 -3.34 16.21 -17.86
C GLN A 314 -3.94 15.21 -18.85
N SER A 315 -5.25 15.36 -19.11
CA SER A 315 -6.04 14.43 -19.92
C SER A 315 -5.98 13.00 -19.39
N TYR A 316 -6.47 12.04 -20.17
CA TYR A 316 -6.41 10.61 -19.91
C TYR A 316 -5.96 9.87 -21.17
N CYS A 317 -5.57 8.61 -21.02
CA CYS A 317 -5.24 7.75 -22.15
C CYS A 317 -6.52 7.27 -22.82
N PHE A 318 -6.60 7.44 -24.15
CA PHE A 318 -7.66 6.86 -24.98
C PHE A 318 -7.02 6.11 -26.14
N TYR A 319 -7.16 4.79 -26.11
CA TYR A 319 -6.70 3.87 -27.14
C TYR A 319 -7.90 3.25 -27.85
N ASP A 320 -7.88 3.27 -29.18
CA ASP A 320 -8.89 2.61 -30.00
C ASP A 320 -8.30 1.33 -30.57
N ALA A 321 -8.84 0.17 -30.19
CA ALA A 321 -8.35 -1.10 -30.68
C ALA A 321 -8.83 -1.42 -32.11
N THR A 322 -9.89 -0.76 -32.61
CA THR A 322 -10.34 -0.97 -34.01
C THR A 322 -9.37 -0.39 -35.02
N THR A 323 -8.81 0.77 -34.69
CA THR A 323 -7.75 1.45 -35.42
C THR A 323 -6.63 1.62 -34.42
N PRO A 324 -5.66 0.69 -34.32
CA PRO A 324 -4.70 0.56 -33.21
C PRO A 324 -3.81 1.79 -33.03
N VAL A 325 -4.42 2.86 -32.55
CA VAL A 325 -3.94 4.23 -32.56
C VAL A 325 -4.34 4.84 -31.22
N LEU A 326 -3.34 5.46 -30.61
CA LEU A 326 -3.50 6.19 -29.37
C LEU A 326 -4.08 7.58 -29.67
N LYS A 327 -5.38 7.76 -29.44
CA LYS A 327 -6.12 9.00 -29.72
C LYS A 327 -5.79 10.11 -28.73
N LYS A 328 -5.65 9.78 -27.44
CA LYS A 328 -5.23 10.73 -26.39
C LYS A 328 -4.17 10.11 -25.50
N ARG A 329 -3.20 10.93 -25.09
CA ARG A 329 -2.16 10.57 -24.12
C ARG A 329 -2.36 11.34 -22.83
N GLN A 330 -2.20 10.64 -21.71
CA GLN A 330 -2.04 11.26 -20.41
C GLN A 330 -0.61 11.81 -20.30
N THR A 331 -0.49 13.11 -20.03
CA THR A 331 0.80 13.86 -20.06
C THR A 331 1.33 14.22 -18.66
N SER A 332 0.52 14.01 -17.63
CA SER A 332 0.86 14.23 -16.24
C SER A 332 0.12 13.27 -15.33
N VAL A 333 0.49 13.23 -14.05
CA VAL A 333 -0.22 12.45 -13.03
C VAL A 333 -0.40 13.27 -11.76
N VAL A 334 -1.51 13.01 -11.08
CA VAL A 334 -1.71 13.48 -9.71
C VAL A 334 -1.04 12.52 -8.76
N ARG A 335 -0.04 13.01 -8.04
CA ARG A 335 0.60 12.32 -6.94
C ARG A 335 -0.03 12.76 -5.63
N THR A 336 -0.77 11.85 -5.00
CA THR A 336 -1.38 12.11 -3.68
C THR A 336 -0.47 11.65 -2.55
N ASN A 337 -0.12 12.59 -1.68
CA ASN A 337 0.75 12.37 -0.53
C ASN A 337 -0.02 12.59 0.77
N CYS A 338 0.30 11.76 1.75
CA CYS A 338 -0.24 11.84 3.10
C CYS A 338 0.80 11.29 4.07
N MET A 339 0.67 11.60 5.36
CA MET A 339 1.49 10.99 6.40
C MET A 339 1.37 9.46 6.37
N ASP A 340 0.16 8.94 6.18
CA ASP A 340 -0.13 7.54 5.91
C ASP A 340 -0.88 7.44 4.59
N CYS A 341 -0.28 6.77 3.60
CA CYS A 341 -0.78 6.72 2.22
C CYS A 341 -1.87 5.66 2.03
N LEU A 342 -2.86 5.64 2.93
CA LEU A 342 -3.92 4.64 2.97
C LEU A 342 -5.31 5.28 2.89
N ASP A 343 -5.79 5.90 3.97
CA ASP A 343 -7.21 6.25 4.08
C ASP A 343 -7.56 7.56 3.34
N ARG A 344 -6.83 8.66 3.61
CA ARG A 344 -7.09 9.98 3.00
C ARG A 344 -6.78 10.02 1.51
N THR A 345 -5.71 9.35 1.11
CA THR A 345 -5.26 9.28 -0.29
C THR A 345 -6.25 8.53 -1.15
N ASN A 346 -6.81 7.41 -0.66
CA ASN A 346 -7.79 6.64 -1.42
C ASN A 346 -9.06 7.45 -1.72
N VAL A 347 -9.54 8.24 -0.76
CA VAL A 347 -10.72 9.11 -0.96
C VAL A 347 -10.46 10.18 -2.03
N VAL A 348 -9.30 10.83 -2.00
CA VAL A 348 -8.96 11.85 -2.99
C VAL A 348 -8.75 11.21 -4.38
N GLN A 349 -8.07 10.06 -4.43
CA GLN A 349 -7.86 9.33 -5.68
C GLN A 349 -9.18 8.84 -6.28
N SER A 350 -10.12 8.33 -5.47
CA SER A 350 -11.43 7.90 -5.96
C SER A 350 -12.27 9.07 -6.46
N ALA A 351 -12.20 10.23 -5.82
CA ALA A 351 -12.91 11.43 -6.27
C ALA A 351 -12.35 11.97 -7.61
N LEU A 352 -11.02 12.01 -7.75
CA LEU A 352 -10.36 12.36 -9.01
C LEU A 352 -10.70 11.37 -10.13
N ALA A 353 -10.68 10.07 -9.81
CA ALA A 353 -10.99 9.03 -10.77
C ALA A 353 -12.46 9.05 -11.21
N HIS A 354 -13.37 9.38 -10.29
CA HIS A 354 -14.79 9.59 -10.59
C HIS A 354 -14.99 10.77 -11.55
N TRP A 355 -14.34 11.92 -11.28
CA TRP A 355 -14.42 13.09 -12.16
C TRP A 355 -13.89 12.79 -13.58
N VAL A 356 -12.80 12.03 -13.70
CA VAL A 356 -12.27 11.62 -15.01
C VAL A 356 -13.15 10.56 -15.69
N LEU A 357 -13.75 9.65 -14.92
CA LEU A 357 -14.66 8.62 -15.43
C LEU A 357 -15.84 9.24 -16.17
N ASP A 358 -16.38 10.30 -15.59
CA ASP A 358 -17.43 11.13 -16.15
C ASP A 358 -17.07 11.69 -17.54
N LEU A 359 -15.82 12.13 -17.71
CA LEU A 359 -15.30 12.61 -19.00
C LEU A 359 -15.08 11.47 -19.99
N GLN A 360 -14.59 10.31 -19.53
CA GLN A 360 -14.37 9.13 -20.37
C GLN A 360 -15.68 8.57 -20.92
N LEU A 361 -16.72 8.48 -20.08
CA LEU A 361 -18.04 7.97 -20.49
C LEU A 361 -18.76 8.90 -21.46
N ARG A 362 -18.60 10.22 -21.32
CA ARG A 362 -19.10 11.20 -22.30
C ARG A 362 -18.38 11.07 -23.64
N GLU A 363 -17.05 10.92 -23.62
CA GLU A 363 -16.25 10.70 -24.83
C GLU A 363 -16.61 9.38 -25.54
N ALA A 364 -16.90 8.32 -24.76
CA ALA A 364 -17.39 7.04 -25.27
C ALA A 364 -18.86 7.09 -25.78
N ASN A 365 -19.51 8.26 -25.70
CA ASN A 365 -20.94 8.45 -25.98
C ASN A 365 -21.85 7.51 -25.16
N VAL A 366 -21.40 7.07 -23.99
CA VAL A 366 -22.20 6.25 -23.06
C VAL A 366 -23.14 7.15 -22.26
N LEU A 367 -22.67 8.34 -21.86
CA LEU A 367 -23.48 9.38 -21.20
C LEU A 367 -23.70 10.56 -22.14
N GLN A 368 -24.88 11.18 -22.05
CA GLN A 368 -25.14 12.46 -22.70
C GLN A 368 -24.52 13.63 -21.95
N SER A 369 -24.42 14.79 -22.60
CA SER A 369 -23.78 15.99 -22.05
C SER A 369 -24.34 16.48 -20.70
N THR A 370 -25.63 16.23 -20.44
CA THR A 370 -26.32 16.63 -19.19
C THR A 370 -26.41 15.51 -18.15
N GLU A 371 -26.01 14.29 -18.50
CA GLU A 371 -26.11 13.14 -17.62
C GLU A 371 -24.82 12.97 -16.80
N VAL A 372 -24.98 12.43 -15.59
CA VAL A 372 -23.90 12.20 -14.64
C VAL A 372 -23.95 10.76 -14.17
N VAL A 373 -22.78 10.15 -13.92
CA VAL A 373 -22.69 8.73 -13.51
C VAL A 373 -23.44 8.48 -12.20
N GLU A 374 -23.56 9.48 -11.33
CA GLU A 374 -24.27 9.42 -10.06
C GLU A 374 -25.74 8.99 -10.19
N ASN A 375 -26.35 9.20 -11.36
CA ASN A 375 -27.72 8.79 -11.62
C ASN A 375 -27.87 7.25 -11.73
N ASP A 376 -26.77 6.52 -11.97
CA ASP A 376 -26.75 5.05 -12.00
C ASP A 376 -26.29 4.49 -10.64
N GLU A 377 -27.25 4.30 -9.73
CA GLU A 377 -26.98 3.81 -8.37
C GLU A 377 -26.27 2.46 -8.34
N ALA A 378 -26.55 1.58 -9.32
CA ALA A 378 -25.98 0.25 -9.38
C ALA A 378 -24.48 0.32 -9.72
N PHE A 379 -24.11 1.09 -10.75
CA PHE A 379 -22.72 1.27 -11.12
C PHE A 379 -21.93 2.03 -10.04
N ILE A 380 -22.51 3.06 -9.44
CA ILE A 380 -21.86 3.84 -8.37
C ILE A 380 -21.57 2.97 -7.14
N SER A 381 -22.51 2.10 -6.76
CA SER A 381 -22.29 1.14 -5.68
C SER A 381 -21.12 0.21 -5.99
N ILE A 382 -21.03 -0.29 -7.23
CA ILE A 382 -19.89 -1.10 -7.69
C ILE A 382 -18.58 -0.29 -7.61
N PHE A 383 -18.54 0.93 -8.14
CA PHE A 383 -17.37 1.80 -8.11
C PHE A 383 -16.88 2.03 -6.68
N LYS A 384 -17.80 2.36 -5.76
CA LYS A 384 -17.54 2.55 -4.32
C LYS A 384 -16.96 1.30 -3.67
N ASN A 385 -17.52 0.12 -3.96
CA ASN A 385 -17.04 -1.15 -3.42
C ASN A 385 -15.64 -1.48 -3.94
N VAL A 386 -15.37 -1.31 -5.24
CA VAL A 386 -14.06 -1.56 -5.84
C VAL A 386 -12.98 -0.66 -5.22
N TRP A 387 -13.26 0.63 -5.02
CA TRP A 387 -12.32 1.55 -4.37
C TRP A 387 -12.13 1.26 -2.88
N ALA A 388 -13.16 0.73 -2.20
CA ALA A 388 -13.05 0.30 -0.80
C ALA A 388 -12.16 -0.94 -0.66
N ASP A 389 -12.37 -1.95 -1.51
CA ASP A 389 -11.59 -3.18 -1.54
C ASP A 389 -10.12 -2.89 -1.90
N ASN A 390 -9.88 -1.97 -2.84
CA ASN A 390 -8.54 -1.49 -3.17
C ASN A 390 -7.84 -0.86 -1.95
N ALA A 391 -8.55 -0.06 -1.16
CA ALA A 391 -8.01 0.52 0.07
C ALA A 391 -7.66 -0.56 1.09
N ASP A 392 -8.56 -1.53 1.29
CA ASP A 392 -8.37 -2.64 2.22
C ASP A 392 -7.13 -3.47 1.88
N VAL A 393 -7.00 -3.89 0.61
CA VAL A 393 -5.85 -4.71 0.17
C VAL A 393 -4.53 -3.95 0.34
N LEU A 394 -4.49 -2.67 -0.04
CA LEU A 394 -3.27 -1.87 0.08
C LEU A 394 -2.93 -1.55 1.55
N SER A 395 -3.93 -1.43 2.42
CA SER A 395 -3.73 -1.27 3.86
C SER A 395 -3.21 -2.53 4.53
N ILE A 396 -3.68 -3.71 4.13
CA ILE A 396 -3.19 -4.98 4.66
C ILE A 396 -1.72 -5.17 4.30
N ALA A 397 -1.35 -4.90 3.05
CA ALA A 397 0.03 -4.99 2.60
C ALA A 397 0.97 -4.06 3.42
N TYR A 398 0.55 -2.81 3.65
CA TYR A 398 1.39 -1.83 4.34
C TYR A 398 1.38 -1.94 5.88
N SER A 399 0.20 -2.02 6.48
CA SER A 399 -0.02 -1.94 7.95
C SER A 399 -0.44 -3.25 8.60
N GLY A 400 -0.64 -4.30 7.81
CA GLY A 400 -1.09 -5.61 8.29
C GLY A 400 -2.56 -5.67 8.69
N THR A 401 -3.31 -4.58 8.58
CA THR A 401 -4.75 -4.51 8.89
C THR A 401 -5.54 -3.93 7.72
N GLY A 402 -6.85 -4.19 7.66
CA GLY A 402 -7.75 -3.49 6.75
C GLY A 402 -7.66 -1.97 6.88
N ALA A 403 -8.12 -1.26 5.85
CA ALA A 403 -8.10 0.19 5.87
C ALA A 403 -9.07 0.68 6.95
N LEU A 404 -8.71 1.79 7.61
CA LEU A 404 -9.67 2.43 8.50
C LEU A 404 -10.64 3.20 7.62
N LYS A 405 -11.88 3.38 8.06
CA LYS A 405 -12.87 4.19 7.33
C LYS A 405 -13.32 3.61 5.98
N THR A 406 -13.20 2.30 5.73
CA THR A 406 -13.70 1.68 4.49
C THR A 406 -15.22 1.74 4.36
N ASP A 407 -15.93 1.77 5.48
CA ASP A 407 -17.38 2.00 5.52
C ASP A 407 -17.80 3.30 4.83
N TYR A 408 -16.94 4.32 4.78
CA TYR A 408 -17.25 5.59 4.14
C TYR A 408 -17.21 5.51 2.62
N THR A 409 -16.25 4.78 2.06
CA THR A 409 -16.20 4.54 0.62
C THR A 409 -17.42 3.72 0.20
N ARG A 410 -17.83 2.72 1.00
CA ARG A 410 -18.98 1.85 0.71
C ARG A 410 -20.37 2.50 0.95
N GLN A 411 -20.51 3.49 1.85
CA GLN A 411 -21.82 4.04 2.27
C GLN A 411 -22.02 5.55 2.04
N VAL A 412 -21.45 6.12 0.97
CA VAL A 412 -21.62 7.56 0.65
C VAL A 412 -23.10 7.98 0.57
N ASP A 413 -24.00 7.14 0.02
CA ASP A 413 -25.41 7.54 -0.22
C ASP A 413 -26.27 7.48 1.04
N LEU A 414 -26.06 6.49 1.91
CA LEU A 414 -26.79 6.40 3.18
C LEU A 414 -26.39 7.51 4.16
N MET A 415 -25.15 7.99 4.05
CA MET A 415 -24.59 9.01 4.93
C MET A 415 -25.02 10.43 4.57
N LEU A 416 -25.23 10.73 3.29
CA LEU A 416 -25.80 12.01 2.83
C LEU A 416 -27.24 12.23 3.35
N LEU A 417 -27.99 11.16 3.58
CA LEU A 417 -29.38 11.21 4.03
C LEU A 417 -29.56 11.19 5.56
N THR A 418 -28.65 10.59 6.33
CA THR A 418 -28.88 10.34 7.77
C THR A 418 -27.87 10.96 8.72
N GLY A 419 -26.68 11.38 8.25
CA GLY A 419 -25.68 12.07 9.07
C GLY A 419 -25.17 11.30 10.31
N LYS A 420 -25.51 10.01 10.47
CA LYS A 420 -25.15 9.20 11.64
C LYS A 420 -24.37 7.96 11.22
N ARG A 421 -23.22 7.73 11.88
CA ARG A 421 -22.35 6.58 11.67
C ARG A 421 -23.01 5.32 12.21
N SER A 422 -22.91 4.20 11.48
CA SER A 422 -23.29 2.89 12.04
C SER A 422 -22.33 2.53 13.19
N TYR A 423 -22.88 2.20 14.36
CA TYR A 423 -22.10 1.81 15.54
C TYR A 423 -21.17 0.62 15.26
N ALA A 424 -21.57 -0.29 14.36
CA ALA A 424 -20.77 -1.43 13.94
C ALA A 424 -19.46 -1.02 13.25
N GLY A 425 -19.50 0.01 12.39
CA GLY A 425 -18.32 0.54 11.71
C GLY A 425 -17.33 1.22 12.65
N ALA A 426 -17.83 1.94 13.65
CA ALA A 426 -16.99 2.56 14.67
C ALA A 426 -16.26 1.51 15.55
N LEU A 427 -16.91 0.38 15.85
CA LEU A 427 -16.30 -0.72 16.60
C LEU A 427 -15.25 -1.48 15.76
N SER A 428 -15.52 -1.71 14.48
CA SER A 428 -14.55 -2.28 13.54
C SER A 428 -13.29 -1.42 13.46
N ASP A 429 -13.43 -0.10 13.30
CA ASP A 429 -12.29 0.83 13.27
C ASP A 429 -11.50 0.84 14.58
N LEU A 430 -12.15 0.68 15.74
CA LEU A 430 -11.48 0.56 17.02
C LEU A 430 -10.65 -0.72 17.09
N SER A 431 -11.23 -1.87 16.69
CA SER A 431 -10.50 -3.15 16.65
C SER A 431 -9.31 -3.10 15.69
N ASN A 432 -9.48 -2.52 14.49
CA ASN A 432 -8.42 -2.35 13.52
C ASN A 432 -7.32 -1.42 14.04
N SER A 433 -7.68 -0.36 14.78
CA SER A 433 -6.71 0.54 15.39
C SER A 433 -5.86 -0.15 16.46
N ILE A 434 -6.47 -0.98 17.31
CA ILE A 434 -5.75 -1.77 18.33
C ILE A 434 -4.86 -2.82 17.66
N LEU A 435 -5.41 -3.57 16.70
CA LEU A 435 -4.66 -4.58 15.95
C LEU A 435 -3.46 -3.95 15.23
N ARG A 436 -3.66 -2.77 14.62
CA ARG A 436 -2.60 -2.02 13.93
C ARG A 436 -1.52 -1.57 14.89
N TYR A 437 -1.88 -1.11 16.09
CA TYR A 437 -0.89 -0.78 17.13
C TYR A 437 -0.05 -2.01 17.52
N ILE A 438 -0.70 -3.16 17.74
CA ILE A 438 -0.01 -4.41 18.09
C ILE A 438 0.90 -4.87 16.95
N LYS A 439 0.39 -4.94 15.72
CA LYS A 439 1.15 -5.38 14.55
C LYS A 439 2.35 -4.48 14.28
N ASN A 440 2.15 -3.15 14.28
CA ASN A 440 3.22 -2.22 13.94
C ASN A 440 4.36 -2.22 14.96
N ASN A 441 4.08 -2.51 16.24
CA ASN A 441 5.11 -2.53 17.28
C ASN A 441 5.72 -3.91 17.49
N TYR A 442 4.98 -5.00 17.30
CA TYR A 442 5.42 -6.33 17.70
C TYR A 442 5.58 -7.34 16.55
N MET A 443 4.98 -7.10 15.38
CA MET A 443 5.04 -8.04 14.24
C MET A 443 5.73 -7.46 13.01
N ASP A 444 5.78 -6.14 12.87
CA ASP A 444 6.31 -5.48 11.67
C ASP A 444 7.80 -5.75 11.44
N GLY A 445 8.62 -5.97 12.49
CA GLY A 445 10.03 -6.37 12.32
C GLY A 445 10.18 -7.67 11.54
N SER A 446 9.49 -8.73 11.96
CA SER A 446 9.46 -10.01 11.22
C SER A 446 8.82 -9.90 9.85
N ARG A 447 7.82 -9.02 9.66
CA ARG A 447 7.22 -8.79 8.34
C ARG A 447 8.21 -8.10 7.40
N GLN A 448 9.02 -7.18 7.91
CA GLN A 448 10.09 -6.53 7.16
C GLN A 448 11.15 -7.55 6.74
N ASP A 449 11.61 -8.40 7.68
CA ASP A 449 12.54 -9.50 7.39
C ASP A 449 12.02 -10.41 6.25
N ALA A 450 10.71 -10.70 6.25
CA ALA A 450 10.07 -11.50 5.22
C ALA A 450 10.03 -10.79 3.84
N ILE A 451 9.78 -9.48 3.83
CA ILE A 451 9.83 -8.65 2.60
C ILE A 451 11.25 -8.64 2.04
N ASP A 452 12.25 -8.39 2.88
CA ASP A 452 13.65 -8.28 2.46
C ASP A 452 14.20 -9.62 1.95
N LEU A 453 13.76 -10.74 2.52
CA LEU A 453 14.06 -12.08 2.03
C LEU A 453 13.37 -12.39 0.69
N TYR A 454 12.10 -12.00 0.52
CA TYR A 454 11.34 -12.24 -0.71
C TYR A 454 11.85 -11.41 -1.90
N LEU A 455 12.19 -10.14 -1.66
CA LEU A 455 12.71 -9.23 -2.69
C LEU A 455 14.21 -9.43 -2.99
N GLY A 456 14.92 -10.18 -2.14
CA GLY A 456 16.34 -10.43 -2.29
C GLY A 456 17.24 -9.28 -1.83
N ASN A 457 16.72 -8.37 -1.01
CA ASN A 457 17.49 -7.34 -0.31
C ASN A 457 18.44 -7.99 0.70
N TYR A 458 17.98 -9.05 1.38
CA TYR A 458 18.81 -9.93 2.19
C TYR A 458 19.10 -11.23 1.44
N ARG A 459 20.38 -11.55 1.25
CA ARG A 459 20.84 -12.79 0.60
C ARG A 459 21.56 -13.66 1.64
N VAL A 460 21.02 -14.85 1.89
CA VAL A 460 21.61 -15.82 2.82
C VAL A 460 22.98 -16.28 2.30
N GLY A 461 24.06 -15.81 2.92
CA GLY A 461 25.44 -16.23 2.61
C GLY A 461 25.74 -17.64 3.11
N LYS A 462 26.67 -18.35 2.44
CA LYS A 462 27.07 -19.74 2.77
C LYS A 462 27.90 -19.90 4.07
N GLY A 463 27.92 -18.94 4.99
CA GLY A 463 28.79 -19.05 6.17
C GLY A 463 28.65 -18.00 7.26
N GLN A 464 27.96 -16.87 7.03
CA GLN A 464 27.67 -15.88 8.07
C GLN A 464 26.16 -15.70 8.17
N LEU A 465 25.63 -16.12 9.33
CA LEU A 465 24.30 -15.77 9.79
C LEU A 465 24.42 -14.42 10.48
N ASP A 466 24.39 -13.34 9.71
CA ASP A 466 24.36 -11.97 10.25
C ASP A 466 22.95 -11.63 10.78
N ILE A 467 22.34 -12.56 11.51
CA ILE A 467 21.07 -12.33 12.18
C ILE A 467 21.41 -11.60 13.45
N ASN A 468 20.90 -10.38 13.60
CA ASN A 468 21.05 -9.63 14.84
C ASN A 468 20.23 -10.31 15.94
N THR A 469 20.86 -11.26 16.63
CA THR A 469 20.27 -12.05 17.71
C THR A 469 20.50 -11.43 19.08
N SER A 470 20.90 -10.14 19.15
CA SER A 470 21.10 -9.43 20.41
C SER A 470 19.88 -9.62 21.31
N GLY A 471 20.04 -10.52 22.29
CA GLY A 471 18.93 -10.97 23.11
C GLY A 471 18.41 -9.78 23.91
N LYS A 472 17.10 -9.57 23.90
CA LYS A 472 16.48 -8.56 24.78
C LYS A 472 16.94 -8.80 26.21
N SER A 473 17.39 -7.74 26.89
CA SER A 473 17.82 -7.79 28.28
C SER A 473 16.73 -8.41 29.16
N TRP A 474 17.14 -9.03 30.28
CA TRP A 474 16.20 -9.68 31.19
C TRP A 474 15.12 -8.71 31.71
N GLN A 475 15.49 -7.43 31.88
CA GLN A 475 14.58 -6.37 32.32
C GLN A 475 13.41 -6.20 31.33
N ILE A 476 13.70 -6.13 30.02
CA ILE A 476 12.67 -5.98 28.98
C ILE A 476 11.74 -7.22 28.95
N ARG A 477 12.23 -8.40 29.31
CA ARG A 477 11.41 -9.64 29.34
C ARG A 477 10.49 -9.70 30.56
N VAL A 478 10.93 -9.21 31.71
CA VAL A 478 10.20 -9.31 32.98
C VAL A 478 9.19 -8.18 33.19
N ILE A 479 9.49 -6.98 32.68
CA ILE A 479 8.65 -5.79 32.87
C ILE A 479 7.20 -5.98 32.37
N PRO A 480 6.92 -6.53 31.16
CA PRO A 480 5.54 -6.66 30.68
C PRO A 480 4.70 -7.66 31.51
N PRO A 481 5.17 -8.89 31.81
CA PRO A 481 4.46 -9.78 32.73
C PRO A 481 4.21 -9.14 34.11
N ALA A 482 5.19 -8.43 34.65
CA ALA A 482 5.05 -7.72 35.94
C ALA A 482 3.96 -6.64 35.88
N PHE A 483 3.89 -5.87 34.79
CA PHE A 483 2.83 -4.88 34.56
C PHE A 483 1.45 -5.54 34.49
N PHE A 484 1.27 -6.58 33.65
CA PHE A 484 -0.03 -7.22 33.47
C PHE A 484 -0.51 -7.94 34.73
N LEU A 485 0.38 -8.64 35.42
CA LEU A 485 0.04 -9.31 36.67
C LEU A 485 -0.38 -8.28 37.73
N SER A 486 0.40 -7.22 37.91
CA SER A 486 0.10 -6.17 38.90
C SER A 486 -1.17 -5.40 38.57
N PHE A 487 -1.42 -5.15 37.29
CA PHE A 487 -2.65 -4.51 36.82
C PHE A 487 -3.88 -5.40 37.03
N ALA A 488 -3.78 -6.69 36.67
CA ALA A 488 -4.85 -7.65 36.89
C ALA A 488 -5.16 -7.81 38.39
N THR A 489 -4.13 -7.92 39.23
CA THR A 489 -4.30 -7.96 40.69
C THR A 489 -4.91 -6.67 41.23
N PHE A 490 -4.50 -5.51 40.73
CA PHE A 490 -5.08 -4.22 41.12
C PHE A 490 -6.57 -4.12 40.76
N VAL A 491 -6.95 -4.47 39.53
CA VAL A 491 -8.34 -4.47 39.07
C VAL A 491 -9.17 -5.49 39.85
N PHE A 492 -8.65 -6.70 40.04
CA PHE A 492 -9.30 -7.73 40.84
C PHE A 492 -9.55 -7.26 42.27
N ALA A 493 -8.55 -6.61 42.90
CA ALA A 493 -8.69 -6.06 44.23
C ALA A 493 -9.71 -4.92 44.34
N LEU A 494 -9.88 -4.12 43.29
CA LEU A 494 -10.88 -3.05 43.25
C LEU A 494 -12.32 -3.59 43.11
N PHE A 495 -12.55 -4.57 42.24
CA PHE A 495 -13.90 -5.05 41.91
C PHE A 495 -14.36 -6.25 42.75
N PHE A 496 -13.44 -7.04 43.29
CA PHE A 496 -13.73 -8.27 44.06
C PHE A 496 -13.05 -8.27 45.44
N PRO A 497 -13.24 -7.23 46.27
CA PRO A 497 -12.58 -7.14 47.58
C PRO A 497 -12.98 -8.27 48.53
N SER A 498 -14.22 -8.77 48.44
CA SER A 498 -14.73 -9.88 49.28
C SER A 498 -14.00 -11.21 49.04
N HIS A 499 -13.39 -11.41 47.87
CA HIS A 499 -12.67 -12.63 47.53
C HIS A 499 -11.22 -12.65 48.04
N LEU A 500 -10.69 -11.51 48.49
CA LEU A 500 -9.28 -11.39 48.87
C LEU A 500 -8.96 -11.87 50.30
N ALA A 501 -9.96 -12.19 51.13
CA ALA A 501 -9.77 -12.67 52.51
C ALA A 501 -8.82 -11.80 53.37
N ILE A 502 -8.70 -10.51 53.06
CA ILE A 502 -7.89 -9.55 53.82
C ILE A 502 -8.81 -8.84 54.82
N GLU A 503 -8.73 -9.23 56.10
CA GLU A 503 -9.57 -8.63 57.16
C GLU A 503 -9.12 -7.23 57.59
N SER A 504 -7.84 -6.89 57.38
CA SER A 504 -7.28 -5.59 57.75
C SER A 504 -7.38 -4.58 56.61
N SER A 505 -8.09 -3.48 56.86
CA SER A 505 -8.22 -2.35 55.93
C SER A 505 -6.86 -1.73 55.55
N LEU A 506 -5.89 -1.75 56.46
CA LEU A 506 -4.53 -1.25 56.20
C LEU A 506 -3.76 -2.16 55.22
N LEU A 507 -3.86 -3.49 55.37
CA LEU A 507 -3.23 -4.45 54.46
C LEU A 507 -3.85 -4.39 53.07
N TYR A 508 -5.15 -4.18 52.99
CA TYR A 508 -5.87 -4.00 51.72
C TYR A 508 -5.43 -2.71 51.00
N LEU A 509 -5.37 -1.58 51.70
CA LEU A 509 -4.86 -0.32 51.14
C LEU A 509 -3.39 -0.41 50.74
N PHE A 510 -2.57 -1.12 51.52
CA PHE A 510 -1.18 -1.37 51.19
C PHE A 510 -1.07 -2.16 49.87
N LEU A 511 -1.81 -3.27 49.72
CA LEU A 511 -1.84 -4.07 48.50
C LEU A 511 -2.24 -3.23 47.28
N LEU A 512 -3.32 -2.44 47.38
CA LEU A 512 -3.75 -1.55 46.30
C LEU A 512 -2.67 -0.52 45.94
N SER A 513 -2.07 0.13 46.94
CA SER A 513 -1.02 1.12 46.72
C SER A 513 0.24 0.50 46.12
N PHE A 514 0.59 -0.72 46.52
CA PHE A 514 1.74 -1.46 46.03
C PHE A 514 1.54 -1.90 44.57
N CYS A 515 0.40 -2.51 44.24
CA CYS A 515 0.08 -2.86 42.86
C CYS A 515 0.02 -1.62 41.97
N PHE A 516 -0.59 -0.53 42.44
CA PHE A 516 -0.64 0.73 41.70
C PHE A 516 0.77 1.33 41.48
N ALA A 517 1.63 1.31 42.51
CA ALA A 517 3.01 1.77 42.38
C ALA A 517 3.80 0.93 41.37
N ILE A 518 3.66 -0.40 41.38
CA ILE A 518 4.31 -1.27 40.39
C ILE A 518 3.79 -0.96 39.00
N VAL A 519 2.48 -0.81 38.80
CA VAL A 519 1.89 -0.44 37.51
C VAL A 519 2.47 0.89 37.02
N LEU A 520 2.59 1.90 37.88
CA LEU A 520 3.17 3.19 37.50
C LEU A 520 4.66 3.10 37.15
N VAL A 521 5.45 2.39 37.94
CA VAL A 521 6.91 2.23 37.70
C VAL A 521 7.17 1.45 36.42
N THR A 522 6.49 0.32 36.24
CA THR A 522 6.61 -0.51 35.03
C THR A 522 6.10 0.23 33.80
N TRP A 523 4.98 0.95 33.90
CA TRP A 523 4.48 1.82 32.82
C TRP A 523 5.50 2.90 32.44
N ARG A 524 6.07 3.61 33.43
CA ARG A 524 7.09 4.63 33.19
C ARG A 524 8.33 4.03 32.54
N PHE A 525 8.76 2.84 32.96
CA PHE A 525 9.88 2.13 32.34
C PHE A 525 9.59 1.78 30.88
N ILE A 526 8.41 1.24 30.58
CA ILE A 526 7.98 0.93 29.20
C ILE A 526 7.96 2.18 28.31
N GLN A 527 7.56 3.34 28.85
CA GLN A 527 7.53 4.61 28.11
C GLN A 527 8.92 5.21 27.85
N LEU A 528 9.88 4.98 28.75
CA LEU A 528 11.26 5.44 28.61
C LEU A 528 12.07 4.55 27.64
N HIS A 529 11.93 3.24 27.77
CA HIS A 529 12.64 2.24 26.95
C HIS A 529 11.80 1.71 25.80
N GLY A 530 10.83 2.50 25.32
CA GLY A 530 9.81 2.04 24.39
C GLY A 530 10.34 1.43 23.09
N SER A 531 11.47 1.93 22.58
CA SER A 531 12.12 1.37 21.39
C SER A 531 12.62 -0.06 21.59
N GLU A 532 13.03 -0.45 22.81
CA GLU A 532 13.56 -1.78 23.11
C GLU A 532 12.46 -2.86 23.16
N PHE A 533 11.21 -2.44 23.43
CA PHE A 533 10.05 -3.32 23.42
C PHE A 533 9.53 -3.61 22.00
N VAL A 534 9.86 -2.77 21.02
CA VAL A 534 9.50 -2.97 19.62
C VAL A 534 10.21 -4.22 19.06
N ASN A 535 9.56 -4.91 18.14
CA ASN A 535 10.18 -5.95 17.32
C ASN A 535 10.87 -5.31 16.12
N TRP A 536 12.19 -5.18 16.19
CA TRP A 536 13.02 -4.67 15.11
C TRP A 536 13.31 -5.76 14.08
N PRO A 537 13.45 -5.41 12.78
CA PRO A 537 13.98 -6.31 11.77
C PRO A 537 15.36 -6.85 12.21
N LYS A 538 15.62 -8.11 11.90
CA LYS A 538 16.84 -8.83 12.29
C LYS A 538 17.76 -9.15 11.11
N LEU A 539 17.24 -9.07 9.89
CA LEU A 539 17.95 -9.35 8.63
C LEU A 539 18.53 -8.10 7.99
#